data_AF-D7UAX3-F1
#
_entry.id   AF-D7UAX3-F1
#
_cell.length_a   1.000
_cell.length_b   1.000
_cell.length_c   1.000
_cell.angle_alpha   90.00
_cell.angle_beta   90.00
_cell.angle_gamma   90.00
#
_symmetry.space_group_name_H-M   'P 1'
#
loop_
_entity.id
_entity.type
_entity.pdbx_description
1 polymer ?
#
loop_
_entity_poly.entity_id
_entity_poly.type
_entity_poly.pdbx_seq_one_letter_code
_entity_poly.pdbx_strand_id
1 'polypeptide(L)'
;MSLKSVSYSIYLAGQKTTSVLLVWTMALLSEHPNWQAHAREEVLQVFGNKKWEVDGLNHLKIATMIFHKVLRLYPLVAMLPRVVYKDTQVGDMCFPAGVQVLLSTILVHHDHEILGDDAKEFNPERFAEGVLKATKNQVSFFPFGWGPRVCIGQNFAMMEAKIALAMIL
;
A
#
# COMPACT_ATOMS: atom_id res chain seq x y z
N MET A 1 -15.25 -9.33 23.54
CA MET A 1 -14.26 -9.85 22.57
C MET A 1 -13.12 -10.49 23.36
N SER A 2 -12.72 -11.74 23.07
CA SER A 2 -11.69 -12.45 23.86
C SER A 2 -10.28 -12.15 23.33
N LEU A 3 -9.25 -12.24 24.18
CA LEU A 3 -7.85 -12.06 23.78
C LEU A 3 -7.44 -12.99 22.62
N LYS A 4 -7.98 -14.22 22.62
CA LYS A 4 -7.77 -15.20 21.54
C LYS A 4 -8.33 -14.69 20.20
N SER A 5 -9.53 -14.12 20.20
CA SER A 5 -10.16 -13.60 18.97
C SER A 5 -9.41 -12.40 18.37
N VAL A 6 -8.88 -11.52 19.22
CA VAL A 6 -8.06 -10.38 18.79
C VAL A 6 -6.74 -10.85 18.19
N SER A 7 -6.05 -11.76 18.89
CA SER A 7 -4.77 -12.30 18.44
C SER A 7 -4.89 -13.00 17.08
N TYR A 8 -5.95 -13.81 16.92
CA TYR A 8 -6.24 -14.49 15.65
C TYR A 8 -6.51 -13.50 14.50
N SER A 9 -7.27 -12.44 14.79
CA SER A 9 -7.56 -11.39 13.79
C SER A 9 -6.30 -10.66 13.32
N ILE A 10 -5.40 -10.33 14.25
CA ILE A 10 -4.11 -9.69 13.94
C ILE A 10 -3.23 -10.62 13.11
N TYR A 11 -3.12 -11.90 13.50
CA TYR A 11 -2.31 -12.89 12.79
C TYR A 11 -2.75 -13.04 11.33
N LEU A 12 -4.05 -13.22 11.09
CA LEU A 12 -4.59 -13.34 9.73
C LEU A 12 -4.41 -12.06 8.91
N ALA A 13 -4.65 -10.90 9.52
CA ALA A 13 -4.54 -9.61 8.85
C ALA A 13 -3.09 -9.32 8.42
N GLY A 14 -2.10 -9.65 9.26
CA GLY A 14 -0.69 -9.37 9.00
C GLY A 14 0.00 -10.40 8.10
N GLN A 15 -0.19 -11.70 8.36
CA GLN A 15 0.60 -12.74 7.69
C GLN A 15 0.38 -12.74 6.16
N LYS A 16 -0.88 -12.85 5.72
CA LYS A 16 -1.17 -13.04 4.30
C LYS A 16 -0.92 -11.78 3.47
N THR A 17 -1.14 -10.61 4.05
CA THR A 17 -1.07 -9.32 3.33
C THR A 17 0.37 -8.94 3.02
N THR A 18 1.28 -8.98 3.99
CA THR A 18 2.70 -8.65 3.77
C THR A 18 3.35 -9.66 2.82
N SER A 19 3.06 -10.96 2.95
CA SER A 19 3.59 -11.97 2.02
C SER A 19 3.18 -11.71 0.57
N VAL A 20 1.90 -11.37 0.33
CA VAL A 20 1.41 -11.07 -1.04
C VAL A 20 2.02 -9.77 -1.57
N LEU A 21 2.20 -8.74 -0.73
CA LEU A 21 2.92 -7.52 -1.11
C LEU A 21 4.34 -7.84 -1.60
N LEU A 22 5.08 -8.66 -0.85
CA LEU A 22 6.44 -9.06 -1.23
C LEU A 22 6.45 -9.87 -2.52
N VAL A 23 5.52 -10.81 -2.71
CA VAL A 23 5.41 -11.59 -3.96
C VAL A 23 5.21 -10.68 -5.18
N TRP A 24 4.25 -9.76 -5.13
CA TRP A 24 4.05 -8.80 -6.23
C TRP A 24 5.25 -7.87 -6.42
N THR A 25 5.92 -7.48 -5.34
CA THR A 25 7.14 -6.68 -5.40
C THR A 25 8.23 -7.43 -6.15
N MET A 26 8.50 -8.69 -5.80
CA MET A 26 9.51 -9.50 -6.48
C MET A 26 9.17 -9.74 -7.95
N ALA A 27 7.90 -10.03 -8.26
CA ALA A 27 7.43 -10.23 -9.63
C ALA A 27 7.60 -8.97 -10.50
N LEU A 28 7.33 -7.78 -9.94
CA LEU A 28 7.55 -6.53 -10.66
C LEU A 28 9.03 -6.21 -10.79
N LEU A 29 9.83 -6.39 -9.74
CA LEU A 29 11.27 -6.13 -9.81
C LEU A 29 12.00 -7.04 -10.79
N SER A 30 11.55 -8.29 -11.00
CA SER A 30 12.14 -9.17 -12.02
C SER A 30 11.89 -8.69 -13.45
N GLU A 31 10.76 -8.01 -13.71
CA GLU A 31 10.45 -7.39 -15.01
C GLU A 31 11.06 -5.98 -15.14
N HIS A 32 11.50 -5.38 -14.04
CA HIS A 32 12.03 -4.02 -13.96
C HIS A 32 13.41 -3.98 -13.28
N PRO A 33 14.46 -4.54 -13.93
CA PRO A 33 15.78 -4.72 -13.33
C PRO A 33 16.47 -3.40 -12.96
N ASN A 34 16.12 -2.30 -13.64
CA ASN A 34 16.58 -0.96 -13.27
C ASN A 34 16.11 -0.57 -11.86
N TRP A 35 14.81 -0.76 -11.55
CA TRP A 35 14.26 -0.48 -10.23
C TRP A 35 14.81 -1.43 -9.17
N GLN A 36 15.06 -2.69 -9.53
CA GLN A 36 15.74 -3.64 -8.64
C GLN A 36 17.16 -3.17 -8.29
N ALA A 37 17.93 -2.74 -9.28
CA ALA A 37 19.29 -2.23 -9.08
C ALA A 37 19.30 -0.97 -8.20
N HIS A 38 18.39 -0.03 -8.44
CA HIS A 38 18.24 1.17 -7.61
C HIS A 38 17.88 0.85 -6.16
N ALA A 39 16.96 -0.09 -5.93
CA ALA A 39 16.59 -0.53 -4.59
C ALA A 39 17.76 -1.22 -3.88
N ARG A 40 18.52 -2.08 -4.59
CA ARG A 40 19.71 -2.74 -4.05
C ARG A 40 20.78 -1.72 -3.67
N GLU A 41 21.06 -0.76 -4.53
CA GLU A 41 22.04 0.30 -4.26
C GLU A 41 21.63 1.12 -3.03
N GLU A 42 20.37 1.50 -2.90
CA GLU A 42 19.85 2.17 -1.70
C GLU A 42 20.06 1.33 -0.43
N VAL A 43 19.75 0.04 -0.48
CA VAL A 43 19.95 -0.89 0.66
C VAL A 43 21.43 -0.97 1.04
N LEU A 44 22.33 -1.10 0.07
CA LEU A 44 23.78 -1.16 0.31
C LEU A 44 24.33 0.15 0.89
N GLN A 45 23.83 1.30 0.44
CA GLN A 45 24.24 2.60 0.97
C GLN A 45 23.80 2.81 2.43
N VAL A 46 22.57 2.38 2.75
CA VAL A 46 22.00 2.54 4.10
C VAL A 46 22.59 1.51 5.07
N PHE A 47 22.56 0.23 4.70
CA PHE A 47 22.90 -0.88 5.61
C PHE A 47 24.29 -1.45 5.38
N GLY A 48 24.76 -1.57 4.14
CA GLY A 48 26.12 -2.02 3.79
C GLY A 48 26.75 -3.05 4.75
N ASN A 49 27.97 -2.78 5.21
CA ASN A 49 28.63 -3.53 6.28
C ASN A 49 28.35 -2.96 7.69
N LYS A 50 27.40 -2.03 7.81
CA LYS A 50 27.07 -1.39 9.09
C LYS A 50 26.18 -2.32 9.90
N LYS A 51 26.16 -2.09 11.21
CA LYS A 51 25.19 -2.75 12.10
C LYS A 51 23.79 -2.34 11.65
N TRP A 52 22.91 -3.32 11.49
CA TRP A 52 21.52 -3.07 11.14
C TRP A 52 20.81 -2.31 12.27
N GLU A 53 20.36 -1.10 11.96
CA GLU A 53 19.59 -0.25 12.87
C GLU A 53 18.21 0.01 12.27
N VAL A 54 17.17 -0.09 13.10
CA VAL A 54 15.77 0.06 12.66
C VAL A 54 15.52 1.45 12.05
N ASP A 55 16.19 2.48 12.56
CA ASP A 55 16.09 3.86 12.04
C ASP A 55 16.61 3.97 10.60
N GLY A 56 17.47 3.05 10.15
CA GLY A 56 17.91 2.93 8.76
C GLY A 56 16.74 2.72 7.79
N LEU A 57 15.66 2.05 8.22
CA LEU A 57 14.50 1.75 7.36
C LEU A 57 13.75 3.00 6.89
N ASN A 58 13.88 4.11 7.63
CA ASN A 58 13.31 5.41 7.25
C ASN A 58 14.03 6.02 6.04
N HIS A 59 15.27 5.60 5.78
CA HIS A 59 16.10 6.07 4.67
C HIS A 59 15.88 5.29 3.36
N LEU A 60 15.15 4.16 3.41
CA LEU A 60 14.78 3.37 2.23
C LEU A 60 13.63 4.01 1.43
N LYS A 61 13.90 5.15 0.78
CA LYS A 61 12.93 5.94 0.02
C LYS A 61 12.52 5.26 -1.29
N ILE A 62 13.47 4.71 -2.03
CA ILE A 62 13.22 3.96 -3.28
C ILE A 62 12.40 2.71 -2.99
N ALA A 63 12.74 1.94 -1.95
CA ALA A 63 11.92 0.81 -1.52
C ALA A 63 10.49 1.25 -1.16
N THR A 64 10.33 2.38 -0.48
CA THR A 64 9.01 2.94 -0.15
C THR A 64 8.20 3.30 -1.40
N MET A 65 8.82 3.94 -2.38
CA MET A 65 8.18 4.26 -3.67
C MET A 65 7.75 3.00 -4.42
N ILE A 66 8.62 1.98 -4.45
CA ILE A 66 8.30 0.68 -5.05
C ILE A 66 7.07 0.09 -4.37
N PHE A 67 7.06 -0.04 -3.04
CA PHE A 67 5.92 -0.61 -2.32
C PHE A 67 4.62 0.16 -2.55
N HIS A 68 4.66 1.50 -2.53
CA HIS A 68 3.47 2.30 -2.85
C HIS A 68 2.97 2.05 -4.27
N LYS A 69 3.89 1.91 -5.23
CA LYS A 69 3.52 1.59 -6.61
C LYS A 69 2.95 0.18 -6.76
N VAL A 70 3.51 -0.81 -6.06
CA VAL A 70 2.97 -2.18 -6.00
C VAL A 70 1.57 -2.16 -5.39
N LEU A 71 1.39 -1.53 -4.23
CA LEU A 71 0.10 -1.46 -3.55
C LEU A 71 -0.98 -0.73 -4.36
N ARG A 72 -0.59 0.18 -5.26
CA ARG A 72 -1.49 0.84 -6.19
C ARG A 72 -1.92 -0.08 -7.34
N LEU A 73 -0.97 -0.76 -7.98
CA LEU A 73 -1.26 -1.68 -9.09
C LEU A 73 -1.96 -2.97 -8.62
N TYR A 74 -1.59 -3.45 -7.44
CA TYR A 74 -2.06 -4.70 -6.86
C TYR A 74 -2.52 -4.46 -5.41
N PRO A 75 -3.66 -3.77 -5.22
CA PRO A 75 -4.19 -3.52 -3.89
C PRO A 75 -4.55 -4.84 -3.19
N LEU A 76 -4.02 -5.02 -1.97
CA LEU A 76 -4.22 -6.24 -1.19
C LEU A 76 -5.68 -6.46 -0.77
N VAL A 77 -6.45 -5.37 -0.70
CA VAL A 77 -7.89 -5.37 -0.45
C VAL A 77 -8.55 -4.55 -1.55
N ALA A 78 -9.16 -5.22 -2.53
CA ALA A 78 -9.73 -4.59 -3.74
C ALA A 78 -11.04 -3.82 -3.48
N MET A 79 -11.76 -4.11 -2.38
CA MET A 79 -13.01 -3.46 -2.02
C MET A 79 -13.12 -3.27 -0.52
N LEU A 80 -13.62 -2.09 -0.10
CA LEU A 80 -13.86 -1.75 1.30
C LEU A 80 -15.37 -1.64 1.55
N PRO A 81 -16.02 -2.67 2.14
CA PRO A 81 -17.46 -2.66 2.40
C PRO A 81 -17.84 -1.73 3.55
N ARG A 82 -18.99 -1.08 3.44
CA ARG A 82 -19.67 -0.31 4.48
C ARG A 82 -21.16 -0.61 4.44
N VAL A 83 -21.80 -0.64 5.60
CA VAL A 83 -23.28 -0.69 5.70
C VAL A 83 -23.75 0.69 6.13
N VAL A 84 -24.74 1.22 5.42
CA VAL A 84 -25.31 2.53 5.69
C VAL A 84 -26.33 2.39 6.82
N TYR A 85 -26.08 3.00 7.98
CA TYR A 85 -26.92 2.82 9.17
C TYR A 85 -28.15 3.72 9.23
N LYS A 86 -28.14 4.81 8.48
CA LYS A 86 -29.23 5.78 8.34
C LYS A 86 -29.19 6.35 6.93
N ASP A 87 -30.31 6.80 6.40
CA ASP A 87 -30.34 7.48 5.10
C ASP A 87 -29.25 8.55 5.05
N THR A 88 -28.36 8.42 4.08
CA THR A 88 -27.12 9.20 3.98
C THR A 88 -26.96 9.73 2.58
N GLN A 89 -26.82 11.05 2.46
CA GLN A 89 -26.50 11.72 1.21
C GLN A 89 -24.99 11.86 1.04
N VAL A 90 -24.46 11.50 -0.13
CA VAL A 90 -23.05 11.68 -0.50
C VAL A 90 -23.02 12.28 -1.91
N GLY A 91 -22.62 13.55 -2.00
CA GLY A 91 -22.79 14.33 -3.22
C GLY A 91 -24.27 14.36 -3.64
N ASP A 92 -24.52 14.00 -4.89
CA ASP A 92 -25.88 13.97 -5.46
C ASP A 92 -26.58 12.61 -5.27
N MET A 93 -25.93 11.64 -4.61
CA MET A 93 -26.48 10.30 -4.37
C MET A 93 -27.06 10.18 -2.97
N CYS A 94 -28.24 9.55 -2.86
CA CYS A 94 -28.86 9.19 -1.59
C CYS A 94 -28.79 7.68 -1.38
N PHE A 95 -28.22 7.26 -0.25
CA PHE A 95 -28.11 5.86 0.15
C PHE A 95 -29.09 5.58 1.30
N PRO A 96 -30.11 4.74 1.08
CA PRO A 96 -31.03 4.34 2.15
C PRO A 96 -30.35 3.55 3.26
N ALA A 97 -30.90 3.60 4.46
CA ALA A 97 -30.48 2.75 5.56
C ALA A 97 -30.56 1.25 5.18
N GLY A 98 -29.57 0.48 5.60
CA GLY A 98 -29.47 -0.97 5.36
C GLY A 98 -28.72 -1.37 4.08
N VAL A 99 -28.46 -0.44 3.15
CA VAL A 99 -27.70 -0.77 1.93
C VAL A 99 -26.22 -0.95 2.22
N GLN A 100 -25.57 -1.84 1.46
CA GLN A 100 -24.12 -2.02 1.49
C GLN A 100 -23.48 -1.21 0.36
N VAL A 101 -22.49 -0.40 0.71
CA VAL A 101 -21.65 0.37 -0.22
C VAL A 101 -20.26 -0.27 -0.26
N LEU A 102 -19.71 -0.48 -1.45
CA LEU A 102 -18.39 -1.03 -1.67
C LEU A 102 -17.50 0.04 -2.31
N LEU A 103 -16.51 0.55 -1.57
CA LEU A 103 -15.48 1.40 -2.17
C LEU A 103 -14.46 0.50 -2.89
N SER A 104 -14.46 0.54 -4.22
CA SER A 104 -13.54 -0.24 -5.05
C SER A 104 -12.17 0.43 -5.13
N THR A 105 -11.21 -0.03 -4.32
CA THR A 105 -9.84 0.50 -4.33
C THR A 105 -9.14 0.18 -5.65
N ILE A 106 -9.41 -0.99 -6.23
CA ILE A 106 -8.81 -1.39 -7.51
C ILE A 106 -9.22 -0.45 -8.65
N LEU A 107 -10.48 -0.02 -8.70
CA LEU A 107 -10.94 0.91 -9.73
C LEU A 107 -10.35 2.30 -9.51
N VAL A 108 -10.41 2.82 -8.28
CA VAL A 108 -9.84 4.14 -7.95
C VAL A 108 -8.33 4.18 -8.22
N HIS A 109 -7.59 3.12 -7.88
CA HIS A 109 -6.13 3.06 -8.06
C HIS A 109 -5.71 2.87 -9.52
N HIS A 110 -6.63 2.54 -10.43
CA HIS A 110 -6.39 2.40 -11.87
C HIS A 110 -7.16 3.42 -12.70
N ASP A 111 -7.83 4.37 -12.06
CA ASP A 111 -8.63 5.38 -12.73
C ASP A 111 -7.73 6.28 -13.59
N HIS A 112 -7.94 6.21 -14.89
CA HIS A 112 -7.15 6.92 -15.89
C HIS A 112 -7.42 8.42 -15.88
N GLU A 113 -8.66 8.84 -15.59
CA GLU A 113 -9.03 10.26 -15.51
C GLU A 113 -8.29 10.92 -14.34
N ILE A 114 -8.23 10.22 -13.21
CA ILE A 114 -7.51 10.67 -12.02
C ILE A 114 -5.99 10.59 -12.24
N LEU A 115 -5.47 9.45 -12.72
CA LEU A 115 -4.03 9.15 -12.63
C LEU A 115 -3.24 9.48 -13.90
N GLY A 116 -3.91 9.68 -15.05
CA GLY A 116 -3.29 9.91 -16.35
C GLY A 116 -2.95 8.62 -17.11
N ASP A 117 -2.31 8.78 -18.26
CA ASP A 117 -2.10 7.68 -19.23
C ASP A 117 -1.19 6.56 -18.72
N ASP A 118 -0.27 6.89 -17.82
CA ASP A 118 0.65 5.95 -17.17
C ASP A 118 0.00 5.23 -15.96
N ALA A 119 -1.33 5.28 -15.82
CA ALA A 119 -2.09 4.63 -14.73
C ALA A 119 -1.89 3.12 -14.66
N LYS A 120 -1.38 2.44 -15.69
CA LYS A 120 -1.08 1.00 -15.65
C LYS A 120 0.42 0.69 -15.62
N GLU A 121 1.26 1.69 -15.79
CA GLU A 121 2.71 1.50 -15.83
C GLU A 121 3.28 1.29 -14.44
N PHE A 122 4.33 0.48 -14.31
CA PHE A 122 5.13 0.39 -13.10
C PHE A 122 6.23 1.47 -13.08
N ASN A 123 5.80 2.69 -12.77
CA ASN A 123 6.70 3.81 -12.46
C ASN A 123 6.62 4.21 -10.96
N PRO A 124 7.54 3.69 -10.10
CA PRO A 124 7.72 4.12 -8.71
C PRO A 124 8.00 5.61 -8.51
N GLU A 125 8.67 6.29 -9.46
CA GLU A 125 9.05 7.72 -9.35
C GLU A 125 7.84 8.64 -9.15
N ARG A 126 6.65 8.20 -9.55
CA ARG A 126 5.37 8.86 -9.24
C ARG A 126 5.23 9.26 -7.76
N PHE A 127 5.81 8.47 -6.85
CA PHE A 127 5.73 8.70 -5.40
C PHE A 127 6.92 9.49 -4.84
N ALA A 128 7.84 9.99 -5.66
CA ALA A 128 9.04 10.71 -5.23
C ALA A 128 8.74 11.96 -4.40
N GLU A 129 7.66 12.67 -4.74
CA GLU A 129 7.23 13.87 -4.04
C GLU A 129 6.08 13.60 -3.05
N GLY A 130 5.87 12.33 -2.69
CA GLY A 130 4.86 11.89 -1.74
C GLY A 130 3.51 11.52 -2.37
N VAL A 131 2.66 10.89 -1.54
CA VAL A 131 1.37 10.33 -1.96
C VAL A 131 0.43 11.37 -2.56
N LEU A 132 0.36 12.57 -1.98
CA LEU A 132 -0.57 13.60 -2.44
C LEU A 132 -0.26 14.07 -3.87
N LYS A 133 1.03 14.24 -4.20
CA LYS A 133 1.45 14.58 -5.57
C LYS A 133 1.28 13.40 -6.54
N ALA A 134 1.55 12.18 -6.07
CA ALA A 134 1.33 10.95 -6.84
C ALA A 134 -0.13 10.79 -7.33
N THR A 135 -1.09 11.35 -6.59
CA THR A 135 -2.53 11.32 -6.86
C THR A 135 -3.10 12.65 -7.34
N LYS A 136 -2.27 13.54 -7.92
CA LYS A 136 -2.68 14.86 -8.44
C LYS A 136 -3.46 15.70 -7.42
N ASN A 137 -3.03 15.67 -6.15
CA ASN A 137 -3.65 16.34 -5.02
C ASN A 137 -5.08 15.88 -4.68
N GLN A 138 -5.47 14.69 -5.15
CA GLN A 138 -6.74 14.05 -4.79
C GLN A 138 -6.53 12.97 -3.73
N VAL A 139 -7.54 12.74 -2.90
CA VAL A 139 -7.54 11.65 -1.94
C VAL A 139 -8.01 10.37 -2.65
N SER A 140 -7.12 9.75 -3.43
CA SER A 140 -7.43 8.57 -4.27
C SER A 140 -6.45 7.40 -4.09
N PHE A 141 -5.62 7.42 -3.04
CA PHE A 141 -4.74 6.31 -2.69
C PHE A 141 -5.02 5.81 -1.27
N PHE A 142 -5.46 4.55 -1.18
CA PHE A 142 -6.00 3.94 0.03
C PHE A 142 -5.51 2.49 0.25
N PRO A 143 -4.20 2.22 0.14
CA PRO A 143 -3.67 0.86 0.20
C PRO A 143 -3.95 0.17 1.56
N PHE A 144 -4.16 0.97 2.60
CA PHE A 144 -4.44 0.54 3.97
C PHE A 144 -5.83 1.00 4.46
N GLY A 145 -6.71 1.43 3.54
CA GLY A 145 -7.97 2.09 3.89
C GLY A 145 -7.80 3.55 4.31
N TRP A 146 -8.83 4.11 4.94
CA TRP A 146 -8.87 5.52 5.35
C TRP A 146 -9.82 5.75 6.54
N GLY A 147 -9.62 6.86 7.25
CA GLY A 147 -10.48 7.31 8.34
C GLY A 147 -10.39 6.42 9.60
N PRO A 148 -11.45 6.36 10.43
CA PRO A 148 -11.44 5.65 11.71
C PRO A 148 -11.19 4.13 11.64
N ARG A 149 -11.23 3.55 10.43
CA ARG A 149 -11.02 2.13 10.15
C ARG A 149 -9.79 1.89 9.27
N VAL A 150 -8.86 2.85 9.22
CA VAL A 150 -7.55 2.66 8.60
C VAL A 150 -6.81 1.48 9.25
N CYS A 151 -6.02 0.75 8.48
CA CYS A 151 -5.26 -0.40 8.95
C CYS A 151 -4.34 0.01 10.10
N ILE A 152 -4.58 -0.53 11.29
CA ILE A 152 -3.73 -0.31 12.46
C ILE A 152 -2.31 -0.87 12.28
N GLY A 153 -2.16 -1.88 11.40
CA GLY A 153 -0.89 -2.55 11.11
C GLY A 153 -0.09 -1.91 9.97
N GLN A 154 -0.51 -0.79 9.38
CA GLN A 154 0.15 -0.24 8.18
C GLN A 154 1.65 0.03 8.38
N ASN A 155 2.03 0.60 9.52
CA ASN A 155 3.44 0.91 9.82
C ASN A 155 4.25 -0.36 10.00
N PHE A 156 3.68 -1.36 10.69
CA PHE A 156 4.31 -2.66 10.88
C PHE A 156 4.50 -3.40 9.54
N ALA A 157 3.46 -3.44 8.69
CA ALA A 157 3.53 -4.09 7.39
C ALA A 157 4.59 -3.44 6.48
N MET A 158 4.66 -2.11 6.44
CA MET A 158 5.69 -1.40 5.67
C MET A 158 7.10 -1.64 6.23
N MET A 159 7.25 -1.69 7.56
CA MET A 159 8.53 -2.00 8.20
C MET A 159 8.98 -3.43 7.89
N GLU A 160 8.09 -4.40 8.07
CA GLU A 160 8.33 -5.82 7.78
C GLU A 160 8.70 -6.02 6.31
N ALA A 161 7.95 -5.41 5.38
CA ALA A 161 8.23 -5.49 3.95
C ALA A 161 9.59 -4.89 3.60
N LYS A 162 9.95 -3.73 4.17
CA LYS A 162 11.26 -3.09 3.97
C LYS A 162 12.41 -3.97 4.47
N ILE A 163 12.28 -4.54 5.66
CA ILE A 163 13.28 -5.46 6.22
C ILE A 163 13.45 -6.67 5.32
N ALA A 164 12.35 -7.32 4.93
CA ALA A 164 12.38 -8.48 4.05
C ALA A 164 13.04 -8.17 2.71
N LEU A 165 12.65 -7.08 2.04
CA LEU A 165 13.22 -6.68 0.76
C LEU A 165 14.72 -6.36 0.89
N ALA A 166 15.13 -5.65 1.94
CA ALA A 166 16.53 -5.31 2.17
C ALA A 166 17.40 -6.53 2.52
N MET A 167 16.83 -7.61 3.06
CA MET A 167 17.55 -8.88 3.25
C MET A 167 17.63 -9.71 1.97
N ILE A 168 16.69 -9.54 1.04
CA ILE A 168 16.64 -10.26 -0.24
C ILE A 168 17.58 -9.63 -1.27
N LEU A 169 17.63 -8.30 -1.33
CA LEU A 169 18.41 -7.54 -2.32
C LEU A 169 19.90 -7.49 -2.00
#